data_AF-A0A1F6W6G2-F1
#
_entry.id   AF-A0A1F6W6G2-F1
#
_cell.length_a   1.000
_cell.length_b   1.000
_cell.length_c   1.000
_cell.angle_alpha   90.00
_cell.angle_beta   90.00
_cell.angle_gamma   90.00
#
_symmetry.space_group_name_H-M   'P 1'
#
loop_
_entity.id
_entity.type
_entity.pdbx_description
1 polymer ?
#
loop_
_entity_poly.entity_id
_entity_poly.type
_entity_poly.pdbx_seq_one_letter_code
_entity_poly.pdbx_strand_id
1 'polypeptide(L)'
;MDLKKLQKEVMQNKLEKGFNTTDIALEFCRAHEELSEAFSKYSKRQPGVAEEFADVVIFVLGMCETLGFDLEKELLRKIEKNKKRKYKKEKSPDGSDIFIRIKTPEDP
;
A
#
# COMPACT_ATOMS: atom_id res chain seq x y z
N MET A 1 -4.13 15.98 -4.50
CA MET A 1 -3.55 14.97 -5.41
C MET A 1 -4.67 14.03 -5.76
N ASP A 2 -4.82 13.70 -7.04
CA ASP A 2 -5.86 12.79 -7.54
C ASP A 2 -5.19 11.46 -7.88
N LEU A 3 -5.39 10.43 -7.04
CA LEU A 3 -4.76 9.13 -7.26
C LEU A 3 -5.34 8.44 -8.49
N LYS A 4 -6.61 8.68 -8.84
CA LYS A 4 -7.20 8.06 -10.04
C LYS A 4 -6.57 8.64 -11.31
N LYS A 5 -6.18 9.90 -11.31
CA LYS A 5 -5.35 10.48 -12.38
C LYS A 5 -3.94 9.87 -12.40
N LEU A 6 -3.29 9.72 -11.24
CA LEU A 6 -1.96 9.12 -11.15
C LEU A 6 -1.94 7.65 -11.60
N GLN A 7 -2.97 6.87 -11.29
CA GLN A 7 -3.15 5.51 -11.79
C GLN A 7 -3.04 5.46 -13.33
N LYS A 8 -3.72 6.38 -14.02
CA LYS A 8 -3.67 6.50 -15.49
C LYS A 8 -2.30 6.94 -15.98
N GLU A 9 -1.69 7.92 -15.32
CA GLU A 9 -0.35 8.42 -15.68
C GLU A 9 0.72 7.32 -15.55
N VAL A 10 0.67 6.52 -14.48
CA VAL A 10 1.55 5.37 -14.28
C VAL A 10 1.35 4.32 -15.38
N MET A 11 0.09 3.97 -15.68
CA MET A 11 -0.21 2.99 -16.73
C MET A 11 0.25 3.46 -18.11
N GLN A 12 0.02 4.74 -18.43
CA GLN A 12 0.47 5.34 -19.68
C GLN A 12 2.00 5.27 -19.82
N ASN A 13 2.74 5.64 -18.78
CA ASN A 13 4.20 5.53 -18.79
C ASN A 13 4.66 4.07 -18.96
N LYS A 14 3.99 3.08 -18.32
CA LYS A 14 4.31 1.66 -18.51
C LYS A 14 4.13 1.23 -19.97
N LEU A 15 3.02 1.63 -20.60
CA LEU A 15 2.76 1.35 -22.01
C LEU A 15 3.83 1.97 -22.92
N GLU A 16 4.18 3.23 -22.69
CA GLU A 16 5.20 3.95 -23.47
C GLU A 16 6.60 3.34 -23.36
N LYS A 17 6.93 2.76 -22.19
CA LYS A 17 8.21 2.09 -21.96
C LYS A 17 8.22 0.61 -22.35
N GLY A 18 7.08 0.05 -22.77
CA GLY A 18 6.95 -1.37 -23.10
C GLY A 18 7.09 -2.29 -21.87
N PHE A 19 6.73 -1.79 -20.68
CA PHE A 19 6.73 -2.59 -19.46
C PHE A 19 5.55 -3.56 -19.40
N ASN A 20 5.65 -4.54 -18.50
CA ASN A 20 4.55 -5.44 -18.21
C ASN A 20 3.31 -4.65 -17.74
N THR A 21 2.15 -5.00 -18.30
CA THR A 21 0.85 -4.42 -17.95
C THR A 21 -0.24 -5.47 -17.77
N THR A 22 0.08 -6.75 -18.00
CA THR A 22 -0.89 -7.85 -18.04
C THR A 22 -0.62 -8.94 -17.01
N ASP A 23 0.65 -9.21 -16.68
CA ASP A 23 1.00 -10.18 -15.63
C ASP A 23 0.92 -9.53 -14.24
N ILE A 24 -0.26 -9.62 -13.62
CA ILE A 24 -0.51 -9.07 -12.29
C ILE A 24 0.31 -9.77 -11.20
N ALA A 25 0.60 -11.07 -11.35
CA ALA A 25 1.39 -11.79 -10.35
C ALA A 25 2.82 -11.24 -10.30
N LEU A 26 3.40 -10.94 -11.46
CA LEU A 26 4.70 -10.27 -11.55
C LEU A 26 4.67 -8.87 -10.93
N GLU A 27 3.60 -8.09 -11.14
CA GLU A 27 3.46 -6.75 -10.51
C GLU A 27 3.43 -6.83 -8.97
N PHE A 28 2.77 -7.85 -8.41
CA PHE A 28 2.83 -8.10 -6.96
C PHE A 28 4.26 -8.41 -6.48
N CYS A 29 5.01 -9.22 -7.25
CA CYS A 29 6.40 -9.52 -6.93
C CYS A 29 7.27 -8.26 -6.95
N ARG A 30 7.10 -7.37 -7.94
CA ARG A 30 7.82 -6.10 -8.01
C ARG A 30 7.49 -5.18 -6.84
N ALA A 31 6.22 -5.04 -6.47
CA ALA A 31 5.85 -4.26 -5.27
C ALA A 31 6.51 -4.80 -3.98
N HIS A 32 6.68 -6.12 -3.86
CA HIS A 32 7.41 -6.73 -2.74
C HIS A 32 8.92 -6.49 -2.79
N GLU A 33 9.50 -6.44 -3.99
CA GLU A 33 10.90 -6.10 -4.21
C GLU A 33 11.18 -4.67 -3.72
N GLU A 34 10.41 -3.68 -4.15
CA GLU A 34 10.56 -2.27 -3.70
C GLU A 34 10.38 -2.13 -2.17
N LEU A 35 9.43 -2.87 -1.59
CA LEU A 35 9.26 -2.86 -0.14
C LEU A 35 10.47 -3.47 0.59
N SER A 36 11.12 -4.47 -0.02
CA SER A 36 12.35 -5.07 0.50
C SER A 36 13.54 -4.11 0.38
N GLU A 37 13.59 -3.31 -0.68
CA GLU A 37 14.58 -2.23 -0.84
C GLU A 37 14.41 -1.14 0.23
N ALA A 38 13.17 -0.70 0.49
CA ALA A 38 12.85 0.23 1.56
C ALA A 38 13.36 -0.27 2.93
N PHE A 39 13.11 -1.56 3.23
CA PHE A 39 13.60 -2.19 4.46
C PHE A 39 15.13 -2.30 4.49
N SER A 40 15.76 -2.68 3.39
CA SER A 40 17.22 -2.75 3.25
C SER A 40 17.86 -1.38 3.54
N LYS A 41 17.34 -0.29 2.94
CA LYS A 41 17.82 1.06 3.18
C LYS A 41 17.63 1.49 4.64
N TYR A 42 16.45 1.23 5.21
CA TYR A 42 16.17 1.55 6.62
C TYR A 42 17.11 0.83 7.58
N SER A 43 17.26 -0.49 7.43
CA SER A 43 18.11 -1.33 8.31
C SER A 43 19.58 -0.93 8.24
N LYS A 44 20.06 -0.49 7.07
CA LYS A 44 21.43 -0.01 6.85
C LYS A 44 21.63 1.48 7.16
N ARG A 45 20.59 2.19 7.62
CA ARG A 45 20.60 3.65 7.87
C ARG A 45 21.02 4.46 6.64
N GLN A 46 20.58 4.05 5.46
CA GLN A 46 20.85 4.71 4.18
C GLN A 46 19.73 5.70 3.83
N PRO A 47 20.03 6.77 3.08
CA PRO A 47 19.00 7.64 2.51
C PRO A 47 18.17 6.89 1.46
N GLY A 48 17.01 7.45 1.10
CA GLY A 48 16.18 6.93 -0.01
C GLY A 48 15.02 6.02 0.40
N VAL A 49 14.79 5.77 1.70
CA VAL A 49 13.61 4.99 2.16
C VAL A 49 12.29 5.57 1.65
N ALA A 50 12.18 6.90 1.60
CA ALA A 50 10.98 7.59 1.11
C ALA A 50 10.76 7.41 -0.41
N GLU A 51 11.84 7.29 -1.18
CA GLU A 51 11.79 7.03 -2.62
C GLU A 51 11.28 5.62 -2.89
N GLU A 52 11.81 4.61 -2.19
CA GLU A 52 11.34 3.23 -2.30
C GLU A 52 9.86 3.06 -1.91
N PHE A 53 9.39 3.82 -0.93
CA PHE A 53 7.94 3.84 -0.64
C PHE A 53 7.12 4.43 -1.79
N ALA A 54 7.66 5.40 -2.53
CA ALA A 54 7.00 5.89 -3.74
C ALA A 54 6.98 4.80 -4.82
N ASP A 55 8.05 4.03 -4.97
CA ASP A 55 8.10 2.91 -5.93
C ASP A 55 7.07 1.82 -5.61
N VAL A 56 6.93 1.44 -4.33
CA VAL A 56 5.83 0.57 -3.87
C VAL A 56 4.46 1.12 -4.29
N VAL A 57 4.23 2.43 -4.06
CA VAL A 57 2.96 3.08 -4.41
C VAL A 57 2.74 3.12 -5.92
N ILE A 58 3.78 3.31 -6.74
CA ILE A 58 3.69 3.28 -8.21
C ILE A 58 3.21 1.91 -8.69
N PHE A 59 3.74 0.82 -8.15
CA PHE A 59 3.26 -0.53 -8.50
C PHE A 59 1.80 -0.74 -8.08
N VAL A 60 1.42 -0.30 -6.88
CA VAL A 60 0.02 -0.38 -6.41
C VAL A 60 -0.92 0.44 -7.31
N LEU A 61 -0.53 1.66 -7.71
CA LEU A 61 -1.30 2.50 -8.63
C LEU A 61 -1.49 1.81 -9.99
N GLY A 62 -0.42 1.25 -10.55
CA GLY A 62 -0.49 0.50 -11.81
C GLY A 62 -1.43 -0.70 -11.72
N MET A 63 -1.32 -1.51 -10.66
CA MET A 63 -2.21 -2.65 -10.44
C MET A 63 -3.67 -2.23 -10.25
N CYS A 64 -3.94 -1.16 -9.51
CA CYS A 64 -5.29 -0.62 -9.36
C CYS A 64 -5.89 -0.18 -10.69
N GLU A 65 -5.10 0.40 -11.60
CA GLU A 65 -5.59 0.73 -12.94
C GLU A 65 -5.92 -0.52 -13.74
N THR A 66 -5.03 -1.51 -13.80
CA THR A 66 -5.26 -2.75 -14.54
C THR A 66 -6.47 -3.54 -14.01
N LEU A 67 -6.67 -3.55 -12.69
CA LEU A 67 -7.78 -4.27 -12.03
C LEU A 67 -9.10 -3.48 -12.02
N GLY A 68 -9.12 -2.24 -12.53
CA GLY A 68 -10.32 -1.41 -12.56
C GLY A 68 -10.73 -0.85 -11.19
N PHE A 69 -9.79 -0.76 -10.25
CA PHE A 69 -10.04 -0.18 -8.93
C PHE A 69 -9.82 1.35 -8.93
N ASP A 70 -10.54 2.02 -8.04
CA ASP A 70 -10.32 3.42 -7.67
C ASP A 70 -9.64 3.44 -6.30
N LEU A 71 -8.31 3.58 -6.30
CA LEU A 71 -7.51 3.52 -5.08
C LEU A 71 -7.85 4.66 -4.12
N GLU A 72 -8.15 5.86 -4.63
CA GLU A 72 -8.49 7.01 -3.79
C GLU A 72 -9.77 6.73 -3.01
N LYS A 73 -10.82 6.28 -3.71
CA LYS A 73 -12.10 5.92 -3.09
C LYS A 73 -11.92 4.81 -2.05
N GLU A 74 -11.14 3.77 -2.38
CA GLU A 74 -10.89 2.66 -1.47
C GLU A 74 -10.09 3.07 -0.23
N LEU A 75 -9.08 3.91 -0.41
CA LEU A 75 -8.25 4.44 0.67
C LEU A 75 -9.07 5.32 1.61
N LEU A 76 -9.85 6.26 1.08
CA LEU A 76 -10.73 7.13 1.86
C LEU A 76 -11.74 6.31 2.66
N ARG A 77 -12.41 5.35 2.00
CA ARG A 77 -13.35 4.42 2.66
C ARG A 77 -12.68 3.64 3.79
N LYS A 78 -11.46 3.14 3.57
CA LYS A 78 -10.70 2.39 4.57
C LYS A 78 -10.28 3.25 5.75
N ILE A 79 -9.84 4.48 5.51
CA ILE A 79 -9.47 5.45 6.56
C ILE A 79 -10.69 5.75 7.43
N GLU A 80 -11.85 6.03 6.82
CA GLU A 80 -13.09 6.28 7.58
C GLU A 80 -13.55 5.06 8.38
N LYS A 81 -13.48 3.84 7.79
CA LYS A 81 -13.73 2.59 8.55
C LYS A 81 -12.77 2.47 9.73
N ASN A 82 -11.49 2.78 9.54
CA ASN A 82 -10.47 2.64 10.58
C ASN A 82 -10.64 3.66 11.72
N LYS A 83 -11.10 4.89 11.46
CA LYS A 83 -11.39 5.91 12.49
C LYS A 83 -12.45 5.45 13.50
N LYS A 84 -13.42 4.64 13.05
CA LYS A 84 -14.51 4.13 13.88
C LYS A 84 -14.12 2.88 14.68
N ARG A 85 -13.04 2.19 14.30
CA ARG A 85 -12.60 0.94 14.96
C ARG A 85 -12.26 1.20 16.43
N LYS A 86 -12.69 0.27 17.28
CA LYS A 86 -12.34 0.26 18.70
C LYS A 86 -11.24 -0.78 18.94
N TYR A 87 -10.31 -0.43 19.81
CA TYR A 87 -9.20 -1.29 20.20
C TYR A 87 -9.16 -1.39 21.72
N LYS A 88 -8.84 -2.58 22.22
CA LYS A 88 -8.51 -2.80 23.62
C LYS A 88 -6.99 -2.89 23.72
N LYS A 89 -6.44 -2.19 24.71
CA LYS A 89 -5.03 -2.31 25.07
C LYS A 89 -4.84 -3.56 25.94
N GLU A 90 -3.92 -4.42 25.56
CA GLU A 90 -3.53 -5.61 26.31
C GLU A 90 -2.01 -5.72 26.41
N LYS A 91 -1.53 -6.69 27.20
CA LYS A 91 -0.11 -7.00 27.34
C LYS A 91 0.21 -8.28 26.57
N SER A 92 1.25 -8.24 25.75
CA SER A 92 1.88 -9.44 25.20
C SER A 92 2.62 -10.24 26.28
N PRO A 93 3.05 -11.48 25.99
CA PRO A 93 3.85 -12.28 26.92
C PRO A 93 5.17 -11.63 27.37
N ASP A 94 5.75 -10.75 26.55
CA ASP A 94 6.97 -10.00 26.88
C ASP A 94 6.69 -8.64 27.56
N GLY A 95 5.43 -8.34 27.88
CA GLY A 95 5.02 -7.14 28.61
C GLY A 95 4.85 -5.87 27.77
N SER A 96 5.06 -5.97 26.45
CA SER A 96 4.79 -4.87 25.52
C SER A 96 3.29 -4.64 25.31
N ASP A 97 2.94 -3.39 24.98
CA ASP A 97 1.54 -3.01 24.74
C ASP A 97 1.09 -3.48 23.36
N ILE A 98 0.00 -4.26 23.32
CA ILE A 98 -0.65 -4.67 22.07
C ILE A 98 -2.07 -4.12 22.00
N PHE A 99 -2.52 -3.82 20.78
CA PHE A 99 -3.86 -3.31 20.52
C PHE A 99 -4.67 -4.36 19.77
N ILE A 100 -5.66 -4.94 20.44
CA ILE A 100 -6.55 -5.95 19.86
C ILE A 100 -7.83 -5.26 19.38
N ARG A 101 -8.21 -5.48 18.12
CA ARG A 101 -9.45 -4.94 17.56
C ARG A 101 -10.66 -5.56 18.26
N ILE A 102 -11.54 -4.72 18.78
CA ILE A 102 -12.84 -5.12 19.30
C ILE A 102 -13.82 -5.10 18.12
N LYS A 103 -14.51 -6.22 17.85
CA LYS A 103 -15.60 -6.24 16.87
C LYS A 103 -16.83 -5.54 17.45
N THR A 104 -17.41 -4.65 16.67
CA THR A 104 -18.59 -3.85 16.97
C THR A 104 -19.67 -4.08 15.92
N PRO A 105 -20.95 -3.81 16.21
CA PRO A 105 -22.02 -3.91 15.21
C PRO A 105 -21.83 -2.99 13.98
N GLU A 106 -21.03 -1.94 14.13
CA GLU A 106 -20.69 -0.98 13.06
C GLU A 106 -19.54 -1.46 12.15
N ASP A 107 -18.93 -2.61 12.45
CA ASP A 107 -17.90 -3.18 11.60
C ASP A 107 -18.52 -3.91 10.40
N PRO A 108 -18.20 -3.51 9.15
CA PRO A 108 -18.49 -4.32 7.98
C PRO A 108 -17.68 -5.60 7.94
#